data_AF-A0A077Z066-F1
#
_entry.id   AF-A0A077Z066-F1
#
_cell.length_a   1.000
_cell.length_b   1.000
_cell.length_c   1.000
_cell.angle_alpha   90.00
_cell.angle_beta   90.00
_cell.angle_gamma   90.00
#
_symmetry.space_group_name_H-M   'P 1'
#
loop_
_entity.id
_entity.type
_entity.pdbx_description
1 polymer ?
#
loop_
_entity_poly.entity_id
_entity_poly.type
_entity_poly.pdbx_seq_one_letter_code
_entity_poly.pdbx_strand_id
1 'polypeptide(L)'
;MLSLPLTLLLSSFGSAELNLVTWKQLNDGLRNACHVVVLEPSCDSAATMVLNNLAKSWDHIKEVRFCRFPKEEMLDSSHVDLKANLKKSGCVPVVMMPKLREDRVCLLKPILPKKPKAYPWMDVSNIESFVNFINMMCGTFYNKSGQITSDGKLFSRHYNSLYKLSDGPSLLTLSEACRSRNLTTFFRGEGCPVDQSTGKAPNENIPEIPKCEELSVLPGNVDFEVEYLLSSKPVIFKKAATNWPAFQKWTNEFLRKSFGNKTVHVKLSPNGIFEGVEPVKDWNVAGDLLRIPAEVRRHLHHPELVLVRPASNETLFSDFLDFVSKKQRKNSMSAYLEYTSIRGNFKSLEDDLSPLPFIAKTMKPSHVNIWLSNGNTLGKLHFDEYENFLCQLRGKKQVILTDPQSNDRLHEGYIVEAMLTYKNGTFVRDKLLQSTALTMSPIDITYPDFEKFPSLRDLKWLNCTIEPGDILYIPSFWWHEVQSFPDVDENRNLAVNFWYPRFWDKEFPCAKCPFELYLTEPVIRT
;
A
#
# COMPACT_ATOMS: atom_id res chain seq x y z
N MET A 1 -15.55 66.76 -44.24
CA MET A 1 -15.76 66.69 -42.79
C MET A 1 -15.13 65.41 -42.27
N LEU A 2 -14.09 65.58 -41.46
CA LEU A 2 -13.44 64.68 -40.49
C LEU A 2 -13.13 63.23 -40.89
N SER A 3 -11.85 63.04 -41.25
CA SER A 3 -11.04 61.83 -41.10
C SER A 3 -10.74 61.52 -39.62
N LEU A 4 -10.88 60.26 -39.19
CA LEU A 4 -10.23 59.73 -37.97
C LEU A 4 -9.57 58.37 -38.27
N PRO A 5 -8.34 58.12 -37.78
CA PRO A 5 -7.54 56.96 -38.18
C PRO A 5 -7.65 55.77 -37.24
N LEU A 6 -7.30 54.62 -37.81
CA LEU A 6 -7.20 53.29 -37.26
C LEU A 6 -6.08 53.18 -36.20
N THR A 7 -6.40 53.38 -34.91
CA THR A 7 -5.53 53.00 -33.78
C THR A 7 -6.38 52.77 -32.52
N LEU A 8 -6.78 51.52 -32.28
CA LEU A 8 -7.21 51.01 -30.95
C LEU A 8 -7.25 49.47 -30.99
N LEU A 9 -6.08 48.87 -31.14
CA LEU A 9 -5.79 47.47 -30.86
C LEU A 9 -4.46 47.49 -30.12
N LEU A 10 -4.49 47.64 -28.80
CA LEU A 10 -3.43 47.35 -27.80
C LEU A 10 -3.71 48.09 -26.48
N SER A 11 -4.67 47.62 -25.67
CA SER A 11 -4.71 47.90 -24.22
C SER A 11 -5.83 47.13 -23.51
N SER A 12 -5.64 45.83 -23.30
CA SER A 12 -6.27 45.10 -22.17
C SER A 12 -5.51 43.82 -21.83
N PHE A 13 -4.18 43.89 -21.78
CA PHE A 13 -3.42 42.92 -20.98
C PHE A 13 -3.51 43.35 -19.52
N GLY A 14 -4.62 43.00 -18.85
CA GLY A 14 -4.68 43.06 -17.40
C GLY A 14 -3.60 42.13 -16.84
N SER A 15 -2.57 42.71 -16.23
CA SER A 15 -1.62 41.97 -15.40
C SER A 15 -2.37 41.53 -14.15
N ALA A 16 -2.78 40.26 -14.10
CA ALA A 16 -3.16 39.65 -12.83
C ALA A 16 -1.89 39.59 -11.97
N GLU A 17 -1.69 40.61 -11.13
CA GLU A 17 -0.65 40.57 -10.11
C GLU A 17 -1.00 39.49 -9.09
N LEU A 18 -0.01 38.69 -8.69
CA LEU A 18 -0.18 37.74 -7.61
C LEU A 18 -0.63 38.44 -6.32
N ASN A 19 -1.68 37.90 -5.70
CA ASN A 19 -2.17 38.40 -4.42
C ASN A 19 -1.16 38.14 -3.31
N LEU A 20 -0.92 39.16 -2.47
CA LEU A 20 -0.27 39.00 -1.17
C LEU A 20 -1.26 38.36 -0.20
N VAL A 21 -0.93 37.20 0.35
CA VAL A 21 -1.81 36.45 1.26
C VAL A 21 -1.29 36.47 2.69
N THR A 22 -2.22 36.38 3.65
CA THR A 22 -1.92 36.18 5.07
C THR A 22 -1.61 34.71 5.37
N TRP A 23 -0.94 34.42 6.51
CA TRP A 23 -0.67 33.04 6.90
C TRP A 23 -1.94 32.20 6.97
N LYS A 24 -3.03 32.77 7.49
CA LYS A 24 -4.33 32.09 7.57
C LYS A 24 -4.84 31.67 6.19
N GLN A 25 -4.84 32.59 5.21
CA GLN A 25 -5.28 32.29 3.85
C GLN A 25 -4.41 31.22 3.18
N LEU A 26 -3.08 31.31 3.34
CA LEU A 26 -2.16 30.31 2.82
C LEU A 26 -2.43 28.94 3.45
N ASN A 27 -2.45 28.87 4.79
CA ASN A 27 -2.64 27.62 5.53
C ASN A 27 -4.00 26.95 5.27
N ASP A 28 -5.08 27.73 5.15
CA ASP A 28 -6.40 27.23 4.79
C ASP A 28 -6.41 26.69 3.33
N GLY A 29 -5.66 27.36 2.43
CA GLY A 29 -5.50 26.95 1.04
C GLY A 29 -4.72 25.64 0.85
N LEU A 30 -3.75 25.34 1.72
CA LEU A 30 -2.88 24.17 1.59
C LEU A 30 -3.62 22.83 1.54
N ARG A 31 -4.84 22.72 2.09
CA ARG A 31 -5.62 21.47 2.00
C ARG A 31 -6.14 21.17 0.60
N ASN A 32 -6.28 22.20 -0.23
CA ASN A 32 -6.94 22.10 -1.53
C ASN A 32 -5.96 22.12 -2.70
N ALA A 33 -4.81 22.77 -2.53
CA ALA A 33 -3.85 22.96 -3.60
C ALA A 33 -2.42 23.07 -3.07
N CYS A 34 -1.51 22.72 -3.96
CA CYS A 34 -0.10 23.04 -3.87
C CYS A 34 0.09 24.56 -4.05
N HIS A 35 0.92 25.20 -3.24
CA HIS A 35 1.16 26.65 -3.28
C HIS A 35 2.60 26.96 -3.67
N VAL A 36 2.76 27.73 -4.74
CA VAL A 36 4.04 28.28 -5.20
C VAL A 36 4.10 29.74 -4.78
N VAL A 37 5.02 30.04 -3.88
CA VAL A 37 5.00 31.28 -3.09
C VAL A 37 6.21 32.14 -3.42
N VAL A 38 6.01 33.33 -3.98
CA VAL A 38 7.07 34.36 -4.02
C VAL A 38 7.17 34.99 -2.63
N LEU A 39 8.40 35.10 -2.10
CA LEU A 39 8.61 35.80 -0.83
C LEU A 39 8.69 37.32 -1.04
N GLU A 40 8.02 38.09 -0.20
CA GLU A 40 8.02 39.55 -0.22
C GLU A 40 8.79 40.14 0.97
N PRO A 41 9.69 41.13 0.76
CA PRO A 41 10.11 41.65 -0.54
C PRO A 41 10.92 40.60 -1.33
N SER A 42 10.64 40.49 -2.63
CA SER A 42 11.38 39.53 -3.47
C SER A 42 12.83 39.98 -3.63
N CYS A 43 13.76 39.06 -3.38
CA CYS A 43 15.18 39.28 -3.62
C CYS A 43 15.58 39.06 -5.10
N ASP A 44 14.65 38.57 -5.93
CA ASP A 44 14.80 38.39 -7.36
C ASP A 44 13.52 38.85 -8.08
N SER A 45 13.59 39.99 -8.76
CA SER A 45 12.45 40.52 -9.51
C SER A 45 12.04 39.61 -10.69
N ALA A 46 12.95 38.79 -11.22
CA ALA A 46 12.64 37.83 -12.26
C ALA A 46 11.67 36.75 -11.76
N ALA A 47 11.80 36.32 -10.50
CA ALA A 47 10.90 35.35 -9.90
C ALA A 47 9.45 35.83 -9.86
N THR A 48 9.22 37.08 -9.47
CA THR A 48 7.88 37.68 -9.48
C THR A 48 7.28 37.67 -10.89
N MET A 49 8.07 38.03 -11.90
CA MET A 49 7.62 38.02 -13.29
C MET A 49 7.32 36.61 -13.80
N VAL A 50 8.19 35.63 -13.50
CA VAL A 50 8.00 34.22 -13.85
C VAL A 50 6.71 33.68 -13.24
N LEU A 51 6.49 33.90 -11.95
CA LEU A 51 5.29 33.38 -11.28
C LEU A 51 4.01 34.10 -11.73
N ASN A 52 4.04 35.41 -12.02
CA ASN A 52 2.90 36.10 -12.62
C ASN A 52 2.51 35.46 -13.97
N ASN A 53 3.50 35.15 -14.82
CA ASN A 53 3.26 34.52 -16.11
C ASN A 53 2.72 33.08 -15.96
N LEU A 54 3.30 32.29 -15.06
CA LEU A 54 2.81 30.95 -14.76
C LEU A 54 1.39 31.00 -14.23
N ALA A 55 1.09 31.84 -13.24
CA ALA A 55 -0.25 32.01 -12.68
C ALA A 55 -1.30 32.34 -13.73
N LYS A 56 -0.96 33.21 -14.69
CA LYS A 56 -1.84 33.51 -15.82
C LYS A 56 -2.05 32.32 -16.74
N SER A 57 -0.99 31.60 -17.08
CA SER A 57 -1.08 30.42 -17.97
C SER A 57 -1.76 29.21 -17.30
N TRP A 58 -1.68 29.12 -15.98
CA TRP A 58 -2.15 28.01 -15.16
C TRP A 58 -3.45 28.31 -14.40
N ASP A 59 -4.17 29.39 -14.75
CA ASP A 59 -5.40 29.82 -14.06
C ASP A 59 -6.48 28.71 -14.01
N HIS A 60 -6.52 27.85 -15.03
CA HIS A 60 -7.44 26.73 -15.14
C HIS A 60 -7.03 25.48 -14.32
N ILE A 61 -5.79 25.43 -13.80
CA ILE A 61 -5.24 24.31 -13.03
C ILE A 61 -5.57 24.55 -11.56
N LYS A 62 -6.41 23.70 -10.95
CA LYS A 62 -6.93 23.92 -9.60
C LYS A 62 -5.99 23.42 -8.51
N GLU A 63 -5.13 22.48 -8.88
CA GLU A 63 -4.19 21.76 -8.04
C GLU A 63 -3.00 22.63 -7.63
N VAL A 64 -2.76 23.73 -8.36
CA VAL A 64 -1.64 24.65 -8.13
C VAL A 64 -2.14 26.08 -7.97
N ARG A 65 -1.63 26.77 -6.97
CA ARG A 65 -1.91 28.17 -6.67
C ARG A 65 -0.60 28.93 -6.57
N PHE A 66 -0.59 30.15 -7.11
CA PHE A 66 0.53 31.06 -7.02
C PHE A 66 0.13 32.23 -6.14
N CYS A 67 1.01 32.66 -5.24
CA CYS A 67 0.76 33.82 -4.39
C CYS A 67 2.05 34.50 -3.93
N ARG A 68 1.91 35.68 -3.34
CA ARG A 68 2.99 36.38 -2.63
C ARG A 68 2.79 36.21 -1.13
N PHE A 69 3.88 36.10 -0.38
CA PHE A 69 3.83 35.94 1.07
C PHE A 69 4.99 36.65 1.76
N PRO A 70 4.79 37.29 2.93
CA PRO A 70 5.86 37.97 3.65
C PRO A 70 7.02 37.02 4.01
N LYS A 71 8.25 37.41 3.65
CA LYS A 71 9.46 36.63 3.88
C LYS A 71 9.66 36.35 5.38
N GLU A 72 9.41 37.34 6.21
CA GLU A 72 9.59 37.26 7.66
C GLU A 72 8.66 36.20 8.27
N GLU A 73 7.42 36.11 7.80
CA GLU A 73 6.46 35.10 8.26
C GLU A 73 6.81 33.69 7.77
N MET A 74 7.37 33.55 6.55
CA MET A 74 7.83 32.26 6.02
C MET A 74 9.03 31.72 6.82
N LEU A 75 9.88 32.63 7.30
CA LEU A 75 11.05 32.30 8.11
C LEU A 75 10.71 32.01 9.58
N ASP A 76 9.48 32.32 10.01
CA ASP A 76 9.04 31.96 11.36
C ASP A 76 8.80 30.44 11.44
N SER A 77 9.71 29.79 12.16
CA SER A 77 9.63 28.37 12.47
C SER A 77 8.37 27.98 13.23
N SER A 78 7.59 28.91 13.79
CA SER A 78 6.30 28.63 14.44
C SER A 78 5.23 28.22 13.42
N HIS A 79 5.29 28.72 12.19
CA HIS A 79 4.31 28.47 11.14
C HIS A 79 4.68 27.30 10.23
N VAL A 80 5.93 27.23 9.78
CA VAL A 80 6.35 26.37 8.66
C VAL A 80 7.55 25.50 9.03
N ASP A 81 7.55 24.23 8.57
CA ASP A 81 8.71 23.34 8.58
C ASP A 81 9.49 23.49 7.26
N LEU A 82 10.47 24.38 7.26
CA LEU A 82 11.26 24.72 6.09
C LEU A 82 12.47 23.80 5.97
N LYS A 83 12.43 22.88 5.00
CA LYS A 83 13.34 21.72 4.94
C LYS A 83 14.80 22.04 4.63
N ALA A 84 15.11 23.22 4.09
CA ALA A 84 16.48 23.67 3.93
C ALA A 84 16.79 24.83 4.89
N ASN A 85 17.95 24.76 5.54
CA ASN A 85 18.42 25.78 6.47
C ASN A 85 18.75 27.07 5.69
N LEU A 86 17.73 27.92 5.49
CA LEU A 86 17.84 29.16 4.71
C LEU A 86 18.89 30.14 5.22
N LYS A 87 19.40 29.94 6.45
CA LYS A 87 20.43 30.77 7.07
C LYS A 87 21.73 30.89 6.26
N LYS A 88 21.96 30.04 5.24
CA LYS A 88 23.15 30.14 4.38
C LYS A 88 22.91 30.77 3.00
N SER A 89 21.66 31.00 2.60
CA SER A 89 21.34 31.47 1.26
C SER A 89 20.64 32.83 1.31
N GLY A 90 21.37 33.89 0.94
CA GLY A 90 20.90 35.27 1.07
C GLY A 90 19.63 35.61 0.26
N CYS A 91 19.39 34.90 -0.84
CA CYS A 91 18.20 35.07 -1.66
C CYS A 91 17.45 33.73 -1.81
N VAL A 92 16.18 33.74 -1.41
CA VAL A 92 15.22 32.63 -1.58
C VAL A 92 14.02 33.25 -2.26
N PRO A 93 13.96 33.22 -3.59
CA PRO A 93 12.94 33.94 -4.32
C PRO A 93 11.58 33.25 -4.24
N VAL A 94 11.57 31.91 -4.20
CA VAL A 94 10.36 31.10 -4.25
C VAL A 94 10.40 29.99 -3.22
N VAL A 95 9.25 29.73 -2.62
CA VAL A 95 9.01 28.59 -1.74
C VAL A 95 7.85 27.78 -2.29
N MET A 96 8.06 26.48 -2.42
CA MET A 96 7.00 25.53 -2.74
C MET A 96 6.45 24.90 -1.47
N MET A 97 5.12 24.92 -1.33
CA MET A 97 4.39 24.29 -0.24
C MET A 97 3.40 23.27 -0.83
N PRO A 98 3.67 21.96 -0.71
CA PRO A 98 2.76 20.92 -1.20
C PRO A 98 1.39 20.99 -0.55
N LYS A 99 0.40 20.41 -1.22
CA LYS A 99 -0.94 20.17 -0.65
C LYS A 99 -0.78 19.39 0.66
N LEU A 100 -1.39 19.90 1.74
CA LEU A 100 -1.42 19.24 3.04
C LEU A 100 -2.36 18.04 2.96
N ARG A 101 -1.79 16.84 3.03
CA ARG A 101 -2.55 15.59 3.18
C ARG A 101 -2.98 15.41 4.63
N GLU A 102 -4.21 14.94 4.82
CA GLU A 102 -4.73 14.63 6.14
C GLU A 102 -4.03 13.39 6.69
N ASP A 103 -3.40 13.51 7.86
CA ASP A 103 -2.86 12.36 8.58
C ASP A 103 -4.01 11.61 9.23
N ARG A 104 -4.46 10.55 8.58
CA ARG A 104 -5.56 9.70 9.05
C ARG A 104 -5.04 8.56 9.93
N VAL A 105 -3.75 8.24 9.86
CA VAL A 105 -3.15 7.12 10.64
C VAL A 105 -3.28 7.33 12.14
N CYS A 106 -3.11 8.57 12.62
CA CYS A 106 -3.26 8.89 14.03
C CYS A 106 -4.67 9.40 14.36
N LEU A 107 -5.45 8.59 15.09
CA LEU A 107 -6.81 8.95 15.54
C LEU A 107 -6.84 9.99 16.67
N LEU A 108 -5.69 10.28 17.28
CA LEU A 108 -5.55 11.34 18.26
C LEU A 108 -4.96 12.57 17.60
N LYS A 109 -5.65 13.70 17.70
CA LYS A 109 -5.09 14.97 17.26
C LYS A 109 -3.82 15.26 18.06
N PRO A 110 -2.70 15.59 17.40
CA PRO A 110 -1.47 15.93 18.11
C PRO A 110 -1.71 17.22 18.93
N ILE A 111 -1.08 17.29 20.10
CA ILE A 111 -1.19 18.45 21.00
C ILE A 111 -0.76 19.73 20.28
N LEU A 112 0.28 19.64 19.45
CA LEU A 112 0.73 20.72 18.58
C LEU A 112 0.43 20.34 17.12
N PRO A 113 -0.19 21.23 16.34
CA PRO A 113 -0.43 20.97 14.93
C PRO A 113 0.91 20.76 14.20
N LYS A 114 0.96 19.74 13.33
CA LYS A 114 2.11 19.55 12.43
C LYS A 114 2.20 20.77 11.52
N LYS A 115 3.39 21.37 11.47
CA LYS A 115 3.67 22.51 10.60
C LYS A 115 3.72 22.04 9.14
N PRO A 116 3.11 22.75 8.20
CA PRO A 116 3.25 22.44 6.78
C PRO A 116 4.71 22.48 6.34
N LYS A 117 5.08 21.57 5.45
CA LYS A 117 6.44 21.53 4.90
C LYS A 117 6.58 22.54 3.78
N ALA A 118 7.73 23.19 3.74
CA ALA A 118 8.10 24.13 2.69
C ALA A 118 9.47 23.81 2.11
N TYR A 119 9.58 24.02 0.81
CA TYR A 119 10.72 23.64 -0.02
C TYR A 119 11.19 24.86 -0.82
N PRO A 120 12.34 25.46 -0.48
CA PRO A 120 12.81 26.61 -1.21
C PRO A 120 13.33 26.22 -2.60
N TRP A 121 13.16 27.12 -3.56
CA TRP A 121 13.70 27.01 -4.91
C TRP A 121 14.49 28.28 -5.27
N MET A 122 15.73 28.10 -5.71
CA MET A 122 16.72 29.19 -5.77
C MET A 122 16.94 29.75 -7.17
N ASP A 123 16.69 28.95 -8.22
CA ASP A 123 16.98 29.32 -9.61
C ASP A 123 15.73 29.24 -10.49
N VAL A 124 15.03 30.35 -10.60
CA VAL A 124 13.87 30.49 -11.49
C VAL A 124 14.24 30.79 -12.94
N SER A 125 15.52 31.00 -13.25
CA SER A 125 15.96 31.37 -14.61
C SER A 125 15.80 30.20 -15.58
N ASN A 126 15.98 28.97 -15.10
CA ASN A 126 15.63 27.76 -15.83
C ASN A 126 14.15 27.39 -15.60
N ILE A 127 13.27 28.03 -16.38
CA ILE A 127 11.82 27.86 -16.28
C ILE A 127 11.36 26.41 -16.44
N GLU A 128 12.01 25.62 -17.30
CA GLU A 128 11.63 24.23 -17.53
C GLU A 128 11.95 23.37 -16.29
N SER A 129 13.14 23.52 -15.70
CA SER A 129 13.49 22.84 -14.46
C SER A 129 12.59 23.24 -13.30
N PHE A 130 12.22 24.53 -13.21
CA PHE A 130 11.32 25.02 -12.18
C PHE A 130 9.89 24.48 -12.35
N VAL A 131 9.35 24.47 -13.58
CA VAL A 131 8.04 23.86 -13.86
C VAL A 131 8.04 22.36 -13.57
N ASN A 132 9.11 21.64 -13.90
CA ASN A 132 9.26 20.23 -13.56
C ASN A 132 9.29 20.00 -12.05
N PHE A 133 9.94 20.89 -11.30
CA PHE A 133 9.91 20.85 -9.84
C PHE A 133 8.50 21.08 -9.28
N ILE A 134 7.75 22.06 -9.80
CA ILE A 134 6.34 22.27 -9.43
C ILE A 134 5.51 21.01 -9.72
N ASN A 135 5.62 20.47 -10.93
CA ASN A 135 4.93 19.26 -11.37
C ASN A 135 5.17 18.08 -10.43
N MET A 136 6.44 17.81 -10.12
CA MET A 136 6.83 16.74 -9.19
C MET A 136 6.26 16.98 -7.77
N MET A 137 6.26 18.21 -7.28
CA MET A 137 5.82 18.52 -5.91
C MET A 137 4.29 18.57 -5.76
N CYS A 138 3.58 18.88 -6.84
CA CYS A 138 2.13 18.99 -6.83
C CYS A 138 1.42 17.77 -7.42
N GLY A 139 2.15 16.81 -7.98
CA GLY A 139 1.56 15.68 -8.71
C GLY A 139 0.87 16.10 -10.00
N THR A 140 1.36 17.17 -10.63
CA THR A 140 0.83 17.71 -11.89
C THR A 140 1.86 17.52 -13.01
N PHE A 141 1.45 17.76 -14.26
CA PHE A 141 2.31 17.51 -15.42
C PHE A 141 2.04 18.50 -16.56
N TYR A 142 2.09 19.79 -16.26
CA TYR A 142 1.84 20.86 -17.22
C TYR A 142 3.13 21.54 -17.67
N ASN A 143 3.17 22.01 -18.92
CA ASN A 143 4.25 22.86 -19.39
C ASN A 143 4.03 24.32 -18.94
N LYS A 144 5.01 25.20 -19.21
CA LYS A 144 4.93 26.63 -18.87
C LYS A 144 3.76 27.41 -19.51
N SER A 145 3.09 26.83 -20.51
CA SER A 145 1.90 27.41 -21.16
C SER A 145 0.59 26.88 -20.56
N GLY A 146 0.66 26.03 -19.53
CA GLY A 146 -0.51 25.40 -18.90
C GLY A 146 -1.06 24.21 -19.68
N GLN A 147 -0.35 23.68 -20.67
CA GLN A 147 -0.80 22.51 -21.42
C GLN A 147 -0.24 21.23 -20.80
N ILE A 148 -1.07 20.19 -20.72
CA ILE A 148 -0.64 18.89 -20.22
C ILE A 148 0.47 18.30 -21.12
N THR A 149 1.57 17.89 -20.49
CA THR A 149 2.75 17.30 -21.13
C THR A 149 2.46 15.89 -21.67
N SER A 150 3.38 15.33 -22.44
CA SER A 150 3.34 13.92 -22.86
C SER A 150 3.20 12.98 -21.66
N ASP A 151 3.97 13.24 -20.61
CA ASP A 151 4.04 12.42 -19.41
C ASP A 151 2.74 12.53 -18.62
N GLY A 152 2.19 13.74 -18.52
CA GLY A 152 0.85 13.95 -17.96
C GLY A 152 -0.24 13.22 -18.71
N LYS A 153 -0.23 13.25 -20.05
CA LYS A 153 -1.18 12.48 -20.87
C LYS A 153 -1.00 10.98 -20.71
N LEU A 154 0.24 10.51 -20.57
CA LEU A 154 0.53 9.10 -20.30
C LEU A 154 -0.03 8.70 -18.93
N PHE A 155 0.26 9.49 -17.90
CA PHE A 155 -0.25 9.30 -16.55
C PHE A 155 -1.78 9.27 -16.50
N SER A 156 -2.45 10.27 -17.06
CA SER A 156 -3.92 10.32 -17.10
C SER A 156 -4.52 9.14 -17.87
N ARG A 157 -3.86 8.66 -18.93
CA ARG A 157 -4.30 7.45 -19.64
C ARG A 157 -4.23 6.23 -18.74
N HIS A 158 -3.10 6.00 -18.07
CA HIS A 158 -2.93 4.85 -17.18
C HIS A 158 -3.83 4.90 -15.95
N TYR A 159 -4.02 6.08 -15.35
CA TYR A 159 -4.98 6.27 -14.27
C TYR A 159 -6.41 5.86 -14.68
N ASN A 160 -6.83 6.27 -15.88
CA ASN A 160 -8.15 5.91 -16.41
C ASN A 160 -8.25 4.44 -16.85
N SER A 161 -7.11 3.78 -17.07
CA SER A 161 -7.01 2.37 -17.46
C SER A 161 -6.46 1.48 -16.35
N LEU A 162 -6.50 1.92 -15.08
CA LEU A 162 -6.14 1.06 -13.95
C LEU A 162 -6.96 -0.23 -14.04
N TYR A 163 -6.28 -1.35 -13.87
CA TYR A 163 -6.88 -2.66 -13.99
C TYR A 163 -8.02 -2.82 -12.97
N LYS A 164 -9.16 -3.33 -13.44
CA LYS A 164 -10.37 -3.56 -12.66
C LYS A 164 -10.89 -4.95 -12.97
N LEU A 165 -11.32 -5.68 -11.95
CA LEU A 165 -11.93 -6.97 -12.14
C LEU A 165 -13.39 -6.78 -12.61
N SER A 166 -13.69 -7.23 -13.83
CA SER A 166 -15.05 -7.22 -14.39
C SER A 166 -15.69 -8.61 -14.44
N ASP A 167 -14.87 -9.64 -14.53
CA ASP A 167 -15.30 -10.99 -14.89
C ASP A 167 -15.30 -11.94 -13.70
N GLY A 168 -15.97 -13.08 -13.86
CA GLY A 168 -16.01 -14.14 -12.85
C GLY A 168 -17.19 -14.07 -11.87
N PRO A 169 -17.38 -15.13 -11.06
CA PRO A 169 -18.46 -15.20 -10.08
C PRO A 169 -18.19 -14.28 -8.88
N SER A 170 -19.26 -13.82 -8.24
CA SER A 170 -19.15 -13.25 -6.89
C SER A 170 -19.14 -14.35 -5.82
N LEU A 171 -18.87 -13.99 -4.57
CA LEU A 171 -18.97 -14.97 -3.47
C LEU A 171 -20.39 -15.49 -3.29
N LEU A 172 -21.42 -14.68 -3.61
CA LEU A 172 -22.81 -15.14 -3.55
C LEU A 172 -23.05 -16.24 -4.59
N THR A 173 -22.62 -16.02 -5.84
CA THR A 173 -22.73 -17.02 -6.90
C THR A 173 -22.01 -18.32 -6.53
N LEU A 174 -20.81 -18.23 -5.94
CA LEU A 174 -20.06 -19.41 -5.47
C LEU A 174 -20.78 -20.12 -4.31
N SER A 175 -21.30 -19.36 -3.34
CA SER A 175 -22.05 -19.88 -2.20
C SER A 175 -23.30 -20.65 -2.64
N GLU A 176 -24.04 -20.10 -3.60
CA GLU A 176 -25.23 -20.75 -4.18
C GLU A 176 -24.88 -22.00 -4.98
N ALA A 177 -23.81 -21.96 -5.80
CA ALA A 177 -23.33 -23.11 -6.55
C ALA A 177 -22.86 -24.25 -5.63
N CYS A 178 -22.14 -23.90 -4.56
CA CYS A 178 -21.72 -24.84 -3.51
C CYS A 178 -22.85 -25.27 -2.57
N ARG A 179 -24.03 -24.63 -2.62
CA ARG A 179 -25.12 -24.79 -1.65
C ARG A 179 -24.65 -24.68 -0.20
N SER A 180 -23.70 -23.79 0.05
CA SER A 180 -23.07 -23.62 1.36
C SER A 180 -22.59 -22.19 1.56
N ARG A 181 -22.78 -21.68 2.77
CA ARG A 181 -22.13 -20.44 3.23
C ARG A 181 -20.66 -20.68 3.61
N ASN A 182 -20.27 -21.90 3.92
CA ASN A 182 -18.88 -22.24 4.22
C ASN A 182 -18.12 -22.53 2.93
N LEU A 183 -17.28 -21.60 2.50
CA LEU A 183 -16.41 -21.71 1.32
C LEU A 183 -14.96 -22.07 1.69
N THR A 184 -14.68 -22.46 2.94
CA THR A 184 -13.33 -22.76 3.42
C THR A 184 -12.63 -23.83 2.59
N THR A 185 -13.31 -24.93 2.23
CA THR A 185 -12.71 -26.01 1.42
C THR A 185 -12.47 -25.55 -0.01
N PHE A 186 -13.34 -24.69 -0.55
CA PHE A 186 -13.22 -24.15 -1.90
C PHE A 186 -11.94 -23.32 -2.03
N PHE A 187 -11.71 -22.41 -1.08
CA PHE A 187 -10.48 -21.62 -0.98
C PHE A 187 -9.26 -22.39 -0.48
N ARG A 188 -9.39 -23.68 -0.20
CA ARG A 188 -8.26 -24.61 0.02
C ARG A 188 -7.95 -25.46 -1.22
N GLY A 189 -8.68 -25.24 -2.32
CA GLY A 189 -8.56 -26.05 -3.55
C GLY A 189 -9.17 -27.44 -3.42
N GLU A 190 -9.99 -27.69 -2.40
CA GLU A 190 -10.68 -28.97 -2.14
C GLU A 190 -12.09 -29.00 -2.77
N GLY A 191 -12.46 -27.94 -3.50
CA GLY A 191 -13.79 -27.77 -4.08
C GLY A 191 -14.84 -27.37 -3.03
N CYS A 192 -16.10 -27.35 -3.46
CA CYS A 192 -17.21 -27.05 -2.56
C CYS A 192 -17.28 -28.07 -1.40
N PRO A 193 -17.71 -27.65 -0.20
CA PRO A 193 -17.89 -28.56 0.92
C PRO A 193 -18.93 -29.64 0.58
N VAL A 194 -18.68 -30.86 1.03
CA VAL A 194 -19.62 -31.96 0.89
C VAL A 194 -20.67 -31.85 1.99
N ASP A 195 -21.95 -31.79 1.62
CA ASP A 195 -23.05 -31.91 2.57
C ASP A 195 -23.12 -33.36 3.09
N GLN A 196 -22.76 -33.53 4.36
CA GLN A 196 -22.77 -34.83 5.03
C GLN A 196 -24.18 -35.43 5.17
N SER A 197 -25.24 -34.60 5.11
CA SER A 197 -26.61 -35.05 5.31
C SER A 197 -27.25 -35.62 4.05
N THR A 198 -26.90 -35.10 2.87
CA THR A 198 -27.49 -35.54 1.59
C THR A 198 -26.54 -36.40 0.76
N GLY A 199 -25.23 -36.34 1.02
CA GLY A 199 -24.21 -37.04 0.23
C GLY A 199 -24.21 -36.64 -1.27
N LYS A 200 -24.99 -35.63 -1.65
CA LYS A 200 -25.09 -35.17 -3.03
C LYS A 200 -23.96 -34.20 -3.30
N ALA A 201 -23.27 -34.43 -4.41
CA ALA A 201 -22.30 -33.48 -4.91
C ALA A 201 -22.98 -32.11 -5.12
N PRO A 202 -22.31 -31.01 -4.78
CA PRO A 202 -22.72 -29.67 -5.20
C PRO A 202 -22.86 -29.62 -6.73
N ASN A 203 -23.50 -28.57 -7.26
CA ASN A 203 -23.79 -28.44 -8.69
C ASN A 203 -22.57 -28.86 -9.55
N GLU A 204 -22.76 -29.71 -10.57
CA GLU A 204 -21.63 -30.24 -11.37
C GLU A 204 -20.84 -29.12 -12.07
N ASN A 205 -21.46 -27.96 -12.28
CA ASN A 205 -20.86 -26.79 -12.90
C ASN A 205 -20.64 -25.67 -11.88
N ILE A 206 -19.66 -25.83 -10.98
CA ILE A 206 -19.23 -24.76 -10.06
C ILE A 206 -18.48 -23.71 -10.88
N PRO A 207 -18.90 -22.43 -10.87
CA PRO A 207 -18.17 -21.36 -11.55
C PRO A 207 -16.75 -21.22 -10.99
N GLU A 208 -15.74 -21.12 -11.87
CA GLU A 208 -14.36 -20.91 -11.45
C GLU A 208 -14.05 -19.41 -11.27
N ILE A 209 -13.25 -19.10 -10.26
CA ILE A 209 -12.65 -17.76 -10.12
C ILE A 209 -11.60 -17.61 -11.23
N PRO A 210 -11.63 -16.51 -12.02
CA PRO A 210 -10.61 -16.22 -13.03
C PRO A 210 -9.19 -16.33 -12.46
N LYS A 211 -8.27 -16.91 -13.23
CA LYS A 211 -6.87 -17.04 -12.83
C LYS A 211 -6.09 -15.78 -13.19
N CYS A 212 -5.06 -15.46 -12.40
CA CYS A 212 -4.06 -14.46 -12.78
C CYS A 212 -3.49 -14.75 -14.16
N GLU A 213 -3.10 -13.69 -14.87
CA GLU A 213 -2.25 -13.83 -16.06
C GLU A 213 -0.91 -14.48 -15.68
N GLU A 214 -0.45 -15.40 -16.52
CA GLU A 214 0.81 -16.12 -16.34
C GLU A 214 1.76 -15.87 -17.51
N LEU A 215 2.98 -15.45 -17.22
CA LEU A 215 4.06 -15.29 -18.19
C LEU A 215 5.14 -16.34 -17.97
N SER A 216 5.53 -17.04 -19.05
CA SER A 216 6.65 -18.00 -19.01
C SER A 216 8.02 -17.34 -19.29
N VAL A 217 8.02 -16.11 -19.79
CA VAL A 217 9.22 -15.32 -20.09
C VAL A 217 9.13 -14.00 -19.35
N LEU A 218 10.23 -13.58 -18.71
CA LEU A 218 10.27 -12.30 -18.02
C LEU A 218 10.15 -11.14 -19.02
N PRO A 219 9.31 -10.13 -18.73
CA PRO A 219 9.18 -8.96 -19.59
C PRO A 219 10.45 -8.12 -19.60
N GLY A 220 10.60 -7.26 -20.61
CA GLY A 220 11.54 -6.14 -20.56
C GLY A 220 11.14 -5.13 -19.48
N ASN A 221 12.05 -4.20 -19.16
CA ASN A 221 11.77 -3.13 -18.19
C ASN A 221 10.58 -2.25 -18.61
N VAL A 222 10.54 -1.82 -19.87
CA VAL A 222 9.45 -0.98 -20.42
C VAL A 222 8.13 -1.75 -20.46
N ASP A 223 8.15 -3.01 -20.92
CA ASP A 223 6.93 -3.83 -21.00
C ASP A 223 6.35 -4.07 -19.60
N PHE A 224 7.20 -4.35 -18.61
CA PHE A 224 6.75 -4.49 -17.22
C PHE A 224 6.11 -3.21 -16.70
N GLU A 225 6.77 -2.08 -16.94
CA GLU A 225 6.31 -0.78 -16.48
C GLU A 225 4.93 -0.45 -17.06
N VAL A 226 4.76 -0.57 -18.39
CA VAL A 226 3.52 -0.21 -19.08
C VAL A 226 2.37 -1.17 -18.77
N GLU A 227 2.61 -2.48 -18.85
CA GLU A 227 1.55 -3.48 -18.77
C GLU A 227 1.12 -3.82 -17.33
N TYR A 228 2.05 -3.75 -16.37
CA TYR A 228 1.79 -4.23 -15.01
C TYR A 228 1.93 -3.14 -13.94
N LEU A 229 3.01 -2.34 -13.96
CA LEU A 229 3.22 -1.31 -12.94
C LEU A 229 2.25 -0.13 -13.08
N LEU A 230 2.26 0.54 -14.24
CA LEU A 230 1.39 1.69 -14.52
C LEU A 230 -0.09 1.31 -14.50
N SER A 231 -0.42 0.12 -14.96
CA SER A 231 -1.80 -0.38 -15.00
C SER A 231 -2.26 -1.03 -13.68
N SER A 232 -1.39 -1.17 -12.67
CA SER A 232 -1.67 -1.86 -11.40
C SER A 232 -2.30 -3.24 -11.60
N LYS A 233 -1.66 -4.07 -12.44
CA LYS A 233 -2.18 -5.38 -12.85
C LYS A 233 -1.34 -6.52 -12.23
N PRO A 234 -1.94 -7.43 -11.44
CA PRO A 234 -1.26 -8.61 -10.95
C PRO A 234 -0.84 -9.56 -12.08
N VAL A 235 0.32 -10.21 -11.93
CA VAL A 235 0.83 -11.20 -12.89
C VAL A 235 1.74 -12.22 -12.21
N ILE A 236 1.70 -13.47 -12.70
CA ILE A 236 2.60 -14.54 -12.27
C ILE A 236 3.69 -14.75 -13.31
N PHE A 237 4.95 -14.64 -12.91
CA PHE A 237 6.10 -15.08 -13.70
C PHE A 237 6.44 -16.54 -13.36
N LYS A 238 6.09 -17.45 -14.26
CA LYS A 238 6.24 -18.90 -14.04
C LYS A 238 7.70 -19.29 -14.03
N LYS A 239 8.10 -20.09 -13.04
CA LYS A 239 9.44 -20.66 -12.88
C LYS A 239 10.61 -19.65 -12.88
N ALA A 240 10.33 -18.36 -12.69
CA ALA A 240 11.30 -17.28 -12.74
C ALA A 240 12.37 -17.31 -11.62
N ALA A 241 12.09 -17.96 -10.49
CA ALA A 241 13.03 -18.09 -9.37
C ALA A 241 13.85 -19.40 -9.40
N THR A 242 13.66 -20.27 -10.40
CA THR A 242 14.29 -21.61 -10.42
C THR A 242 15.81 -21.60 -10.58
N ASN A 243 16.37 -20.54 -11.13
CA ASN A 243 17.81 -20.35 -11.29
C ASN A 243 18.49 -19.71 -10.07
N TRP A 244 17.74 -19.30 -9.04
CA TRP A 244 18.32 -18.71 -7.84
C TRP A 244 19.07 -19.78 -7.03
N PRO A 245 20.26 -19.49 -6.48
CA PRO A 245 20.91 -20.40 -5.54
C PRO A 245 19.97 -20.83 -4.41
N ALA A 246 19.13 -19.92 -3.90
CA ALA A 246 18.15 -20.20 -2.86
C ALA A 246 17.20 -21.35 -3.22
N PHE A 247 16.82 -21.48 -4.50
CA PHE A 247 15.87 -22.49 -4.94
C PHE A 247 16.41 -23.92 -4.78
N GLN A 248 17.72 -24.11 -4.88
CA GLN A 248 18.36 -25.42 -4.69
C GLN A 248 18.93 -25.57 -3.27
N LYS A 249 19.52 -24.50 -2.72
CA LYS A 249 20.36 -24.54 -1.53
C LYS A 249 19.58 -24.51 -0.21
N TRP A 250 18.43 -23.85 -0.14
CA TRP A 250 17.74 -23.61 1.13
C TRP A 250 16.92 -24.80 1.61
N THR A 251 17.57 -25.92 1.91
CA THR A 251 16.96 -27.08 2.60
C THR A 251 16.87 -26.85 4.10
N ASN A 252 16.08 -27.66 4.81
CA ASN A 252 16.05 -27.64 6.29
C ASN A 252 17.41 -27.95 6.89
N GLU A 253 18.17 -28.87 6.27
CA GLU A 253 19.53 -29.20 6.70
C GLU A 253 20.46 -27.99 6.59
N PHE A 254 20.48 -27.33 5.43
CA PHE A 254 21.29 -26.14 5.21
C PHE A 254 20.94 -25.00 6.17
N LEU A 255 19.64 -24.71 6.31
CA LEU A 255 19.14 -23.65 7.17
C LEU A 255 19.44 -23.94 8.65
N ARG A 256 19.29 -25.18 9.10
CA ARG A 256 19.66 -25.62 10.45
C ARG A 256 21.16 -25.48 10.68
N LYS A 257 21.99 -25.96 9.75
CA LYS A 257 23.45 -25.88 9.88
C LYS A 257 23.93 -24.43 9.94
N SER A 258 23.33 -23.55 9.16
CA SER A 258 23.75 -22.16 9.04
C SER A 258 23.24 -21.27 10.17
N PHE A 259 22.01 -21.49 10.65
CA PHE A 259 21.34 -20.57 11.58
C PHE A 259 20.64 -21.24 12.75
N GLY A 260 20.76 -22.56 12.95
CA GLY A 260 19.99 -23.29 13.97
C GLY A 260 20.12 -22.71 15.38
N ASN A 261 21.31 -22.22 15.74
CA ASN A 261 21.59 -21.60 17.04
C ASN A 261 21.11 -20.14 17.15
N LYS A 262 20.55 -19.55 16.08
CA LYS A 262 20.05 -18.18 16.09
C LYS A 262 18.67 -18.15 16.75
N THR A 263 18.47 -17.21 17.66
CA THR A 263 17.13 -16.89 18.17
C THR A 263 16.33 -16.14 17.12
N VAL A 264 15.08 -16.54 16.93
CA VAL A 264 14.14 -15.96 15.98
C VAL A 264 12.80 -15.68 16.65
N HIS A 265 12.17 -14.58 16.22
CA HIS A 265 10.84 -14.18 16.65
C HIS A 265 9.77 -14.91 15.80
N VAL A 266 9.12 -15.91 16.38
CA VAL A 266 8.09 -16.70 15.70
C VAL A 266 6.70 -16.25 16.10
N LYS A 267 5.78 -16.26 15.14
CA LYS A 267 4.35 -16.06 15.40
C LYS A 267 3.65 -17.40 15.57
N LEU A 268 2.68 -17.43 16.47
CA LEU A 268 1.94 -18.62 16.86
C LEU A 268 0.44 -18.37 16.69
N SER A 269 -0.24 -19.33 16.06
CA SER A 269 -1.69 -19.36 15.90
C SER A 269 -2.24 -20.68 16.44
N PRO A 270 -3.41 -20.69 17.12
CA PRO A 270 -4.02 -21.92 17.61
C PRO A 270 -4.51 -22.86 16.50
N ASN A 271 -4.75 -22.34 15.30
CA ASN A 271 -5.47 -23.04 14.23
C ASN A 271 -4.88 -22.79 12.82
N GLY A 272 -3.73 -22.11 12.72
CA GLY A 272 -3.12 -21.76 11.44
C GLY A 272 -3.73 -20.54 10.75
N ILE A 273 -4.72 -19.89 11.36
CA ILE A 273 -5.23 -18.59 10.89
C ILE A 273 -4.37 -17.50 11.52
N PHE A 274 -3.73 -16.72 10.67
CA PHE A 274 -2.94 -15.55 11.02
C PHE A 274 -3.74 -14.33 10.63
N GLU A 275 -3.95 -13.45 11.62
CA GLU A 275 -4.74 -12.24 11.47
C GLU A 275 -6.22 -12.53 11.19
N GLY A 276 -7.04 -11.49 11.11
CA GLY A 276 -8.50 -11.59 11.01
C GLY A 276 -9.23 -11.06 12.24
N VAL A 277 -10.56 -11.06 12.18
CA VAL A 277 -11.39 -10.44 13.20
C VAL A 277 -12.11 -11.46 14.08
N GLU A 278 -12.27 -11.12 15.34
CA GLU A 278 -13.12 -11.84 16.30
C GLU A 278 -14.05 -10.86 17.03
N PRO A 279 -15.22 -11.30 17.50
CA PRO A 279 -16.09 -10.48 18.35
C PRO A 279 -15.39 -10.04 19.64
N VAL A 280 -15.51 -8.77 20.01
CA VAL A 280 -14.99 -8.22 21.27
C VAL A 280 -15.47 -9.01 22.49
N LYS A 281 -16.72 -9.51 22.45
CA LYS A 281 -17.32 -10.31 23.54
C LYS A 281 -16.58 -11.62 23.84
N ASP A 282 -15.77 -12.11 22.90
CA ASP A 282 -14.99 -13.34 23.04
C ASP A 282 -13.60 -13.05 23.69
N TRP A 283 -13.34 -11.78 24.02
CA TRP A 283 -12.11 -11.28 24.62
C TRP A 283 -12.35 -10.73 26.02
N ASN A 284 -11.50 -11.10 26.97
CA ASN A 284 -11.54 -10.57 28.34
C ASN A 284 -10.78 -9.22 28.41
N VAL A 285 -11.36 -8.18 27.81
CA VAL A 285 -10.70 -6.88 27.58
C VAL A 285 -11.54 -5.67 28.01
N ALA A 286 -12.56 -5.88 28.84
CA ALA A 286 -13.44 -4.80 29.29
C ALA A 286 -12.67 -3.62 29.92
N GLY A 287 -11.63 -3.93 30.72
CA GLY A 287 -10.76 -2.91 31.32
C GLY A 287 -9.93 -2.13 30.30
N ASP A 288 -9.48 -2.78 29.23
CA ASP A 288 -8.70 -2.11 28.17
C ASP A 288 -9.60 -1.22 27.30
N LEU A 289 -10.82 -1.67 26.99
CA LEU A 289 -11.80 -0.87 26.24
C LEU A 289 -12.13 0.46 26.94
N LEU A 290 -12.19 0.45 28.28
CA LEU A 290 -12.41 1.66 29.08
C LEU A 290 -11.26 2.67 28.97
N ARG A 291 -10.04 2.22 28.64
CA ARG A 291 -8.86 3.08 28.46
C ARG A 291 -8.80 3.72 27.07
N ILE A 292 -9.59 3.26 26.11
CA ILE A 292 -9.62 3.83 24.77
C ILE A 292 -10.26 5.23 24.83
N PRO A 293 -9.53 6.30 24.45
CA PRO A 293 -10.08 7.65 24.47
C PRO A 293 -11.38 7.76 23.68
N ALA A 294 -12.31 8.58 24.15
CA ALA A 294 -13.61 8.76 23.49
C ALA A 294 -13.46 9.21 22.03
N GLU A 295 -12.48 10.07 21.74
CA GLU A 295 -12.20 10.52 20.37
C GLU A 295 -11.76 9.37 19.47
N VAL A 296 -10.93 8.44 19.95
CA VAL A 296 -10.54 7.25 19.18
C VAL A 296 -11.76 6.37 18.92
N ARG A 297 -12.60 6.14 19.94
CA ARG A 297 -13.81 5.30 19.81
C ARG A 297 -14.78 5.80 18.74
N ARG A 298 -14.88 7.12 18.55
CA ARG A 298 -15.74 7.73 17.52
C ARG A 298 -15.30 7.44 16.08
N HIS A 299 -14.04 7.03 15.88
CA HIS A 299 -13.49 6.74 14.56
C HIS A 299 -13.44 5.23 14.25
N LEU A 300 -13.75 4.37 15.22
CA LEU A 300 -13.77 2.92 15.01
C LEU A 300 -14.96 2.53 14.13
N HIS A 301 -14.68 1.86 13.02
CA HIS A 301 -15.72 1.44 12.07
C HIS A 301 -16.42 0.16 12.53
N HIS A 302 -15.70 -0.67 13.30
CA HIS A 302 -16.18 -1.96 13.82
C HIS A 302 -15.90 -2.08 15.32
N PRO A 303 -16.57 -1.27 16.18
CA PRO A 303 -16.34 -1.28 17.62
C PRO A 303 -16.77 -2.61 18.30
N GLU A 304 -17.50 -3.48 17.60
CA GLU A 304 -17.89 -4.81 18.04
C GLU A 304 -16.85 -5.90 17.74
N LEU A 305 -15.81 -5.58 16.97
CA LEU A 305 -14.75 -6.49 16.55
C LEU A 305 -13.38 -6.07 17.09
N VAL A 306 -12.50 -7.06 17.22
CA VAL A 306 -11.06 -6.84 17.35
C VAL A 306 -10.34 -7.52 16.20
N LEU A 307 -9.27 -6.91 15.70
CA LEU A 307 -8.31 -7.62 14.86
C LEU A 307 -7.39 -8.45 15.74
N VAL A 308 -7.30 -9.74 15.48
CA VAL A 308 -6.49 -10.69 16.24
C VAL A 308 -5.08 -10.77 15.68
N ARG A 309 -4.10 -10.18 16.38
CA ARG A 309 -2.69 -10.44 16.13
C ARG A 309 -2.27 -11.79 16.73
N PRO A 310 -1.39 -12.55 16.04
CA PRO A 310 -0.93 -13.83 16.53
C PRO A 310 -0.15 -13.67 17.84
N ALA A 311 -0.09 -14.76 18.61
CA ALA A 311 0.85 -14.82 19.71
C ALA A 311 2.28 -14.81 19.16
N SER A 312 3.25 -14.48 19.99
CA SER A 312 4.65 -14.52 19.59
C SER A 312 5.52 -15.18 20.64
N ASN A 313 6.61 -15.78 20.19
CA ASN A 313 7.61 -16.39 21.05
C ASN A 313 9.01 -16.19 20.45
N GLU A 314 10.02 -16.07 21.30
CA GLU A 314 11.42 -16.17 20.88
C GLU A 314 11.84 -17.63 21.03
N THR A 315 12.46 -18.21 19.99
CA THR A 315 12.91 -19.60 20.02
C THR A 315 14.19 -19.78 19.21
N LEU A 316 14.91 -20.87 19.45
CA LEU A 316 15.99 -21.26 18.55
C LEU A 316 15.41 -21.62 17.19
N PHE A 317 16.10 -21.22 16.12
CA PHE A 317 15.68 -21.52 14.77
C PHE A 317 15.66 -23.03 14.49
N SER A 318 16.56 -23.81 15.12
CA SER A 318 16.51 -25.27 15.09
C SER A 318 15.18 -25.82 15.61
N ASP A 319 14.71 -25.31 16.76
CA ASP A 319 13.50 -25.79 17.41
C ASP A 319 12.25 -25.42 16.60
N PHE A 320 12.29 -24.22 16.00
CA PHE A 320 11.28 -23.81 15.03
C PHE A 320 11.26 -24.73 13.80
N LEU A 321 12.42 -25.06 13.22
CA LEU A 321 12.51 -26.02 12.11
C LEU A 321 11.98 -27.40 12.51
N ASP A 322 12.29 -27.88 13.72
CA ASP A 322 11.76 -29.13 14.28
C ASP A 322 10.24 -29.10 14.44
N PHE A 323 9.67 -27.94 14.81
CA PHE A 323 8.23 -27.77 14.88
C PHE A 323 7.58 -27.83 13.50
N VAL A 324 8.09 -27.06 12.52
CA VAL A 324 7.42 -26.93 11.22
C VAL A 324 7.56 -28.17 10.35
N SER A 325 8.64 -28.93 10.49
CA SER A 325 8.89 -30.15 9.70
C SER A 325 7.98 -31.31 10.12
N LYS A 326 7.28 -31.22 11.26
CA LYS A 326 6.36 -32.27 11.72
C LYS A 326 5.01 -32.13 11.03
N LYS A 327 4.50 -33.23 10.48
CA LYS A 327 3.13 -33.30 9.97
C LYS A 327 2.15 -33.07 11.11
N GLN A 328 1.40 -31.97 11.00
CA GLN A 328 0.39 -31.58 11.96
C GLN A 328 -1.01 -31.76 11.37
N ARG A 329 -2.02 -31.92 12.24
CA ARG A 329 -3.42 -31.93 11.80
C ARG A 329 -3.80 -30.53 11.29
N LYS A 330 -4.68 -30.46 10.29
CA LYS A 330 -5.32 -29.19 9.92
C LYS A 330 -6.03 -28.59 11.14
N ASN A 331 -6.06 -27.26 11.23
CA ASN A 331 -6.64 -26.50 12.36
C ASN A 331 -5.97 -26.78 13.73
N SER A 332 -4.71 -27.22 13.75
CA SER A 332 -3.91 -27.29 14.98
C SER A 332 -2.97 -26.09 15.09
N MET A 333 -2.26 -26.00 16.22
CA MET A 333 -1.32 -24.91 16.46
C MET A 333 -0.30 -24.82 15.33
N SER A 334 -0.07 -23.62 14.80
CA SER A 334 0.87 -23.34 13.73
C SER A 334 1.90 -22.31 14.18
N ALA A 335 3.10 -22.40 13.60
CA ALA A 335 4.18 -21.44 13.81
C ALA A 335 4.62 -20.85 12.46
N TYR A 336 4.89 -19.55 12.44
CA TYR A 336 5.20 -18.81 11.24
C TYR A 336 6.32 -17.79 11.51
N LEU A 337 7.39 -17.85 10.72
CA LEU A 337 8.24 -16.68 10.48
C LEU A 337 7.57 -15.84 9.40
N GLU A 338 6.78 -14.86 9.81
CA GLU A 338 6.17 -13.86 8.94
C GLU A 338 6.95 -12.55 8.99
N TYR A 339 6.97 -11.81 7.87
CA TYR A 339 7.64 -10.51 7.74
C TYR A 339 9.09 -10.48 8.26
N THR A 340 9.79 -11.62 8.27
CA THR A 340 11.10 -11.72 8.91
C THR A 340 12.16 -11.19 7.96
N SER A 341 12.82 -10.08 8.33
CA SER A 341 13.85 -9.46 7.49
C SER A 341 15.03 -10.42 7.26
N ILE A 342 15.34 -10.70 5.99
CA ILE A 342 16.54 -11.47 5.60
C ILE A 342 17.79 -10.68 5.99
N ARG A 343 17.85 -9.39 5.67
CA ARG A 343 18.98 -8.51 6.01
C ARG A 343 19.26 -8.49 7.52
N GLY A 344 18.21 -8.44 8.35
CA GLY A 344 18.34 -8.39 9.80
C GLY A 344 18.67 -9.74 10.45
N ASN A 345 18.10 -10.83 9.95
CA ASN A 345 18.19 -12.14 10.61
C ASN A 345 19.11 -13.14 9.91
N PHE A 346 19.17 -13.11 8.59
CA PHE A 346 19.80 -14.14 7.77
C PHE A 346 20.63 -13.51 6.63
N LYS A 347 21.45 -12.51 6.94
CA LYS A 347 22.11 -11.65 5.94
C LYS A 347 22.75 -12.41 4.77
N SER A 348 23.45 -13.52 5.03
CA SER A 348 24.11 -14.32 3.99
C SER A 348 23.15 -15.04 3.04
N LEU A 349 21.85 -15.09 3.34
CA LEU A 349 20.84 -15.58 2.41
C LEU A 349 20.51 -14.57 1.32
N GLU A 350 20.79 -13.27 1.50
CA GLU A 350 20.54 -12.28 0.45
C GLU A 350 21.38 -12.55 -0.80
N ASP A 351 22.60 -13.10 -0.63
CA ASP A 351 23.50 -13.47 -1.73
C ASP A 351 22.97 -14.63 -2.59
N ASP A 352 22.01 -15.40 -2.06
CA ASP A 352 21.38 -16.52 -2.77
C ASP A 352 20.15 -16.10 -3.60
N LEU A 353 19.78 -14.82 -3.58
CA LEU A 353 18.63 -14.26 -4.28
C LEU A 353 19.10 -13.43 -5.48
N SER A 354 18.47 -13.62 -6.65
CA SER A 354 18.78 -12.78 -7.82
C SER A 354 17.83 -11.58 -7.92
N PRO A 355 18.32 -10.39 -8.28
CA PRO A 355 17.46 -9.24 -8.52
C PRO A 355 16.55 -9.48 -9.72
N LEU A 356 15.34 -8.91 -9.67
CA LEU A 356 14.37 -8.98 -10.76
C LEU A 356 14.76 -8.00 -11.89
N PRO A 357 15.18 -8.48 -13.08
CA PRO A 357 15.86 -7.64 -14.07
C PRO A 357 15.00 -6.51 -14.63
N PHE A 358 13.68 -6.71 -14.70
CA PHE A 358 12.72 -5.74 -15.24
C PHE A 358 12.41 -4.57 -14.30
N ILE A 359 12.70 -4.67 -12.99
CA ILE A 359 12.47 -3.58 -12.02
C ILE A 359 13.75 -3.08 -11.36
N ALA A 360 14.82 -3.88 -11.35
CA ALA A 360 16.07 -3.56 -10.65
C ALA A 360 16.77 -2.27 -11.13
N LYS A 361 16.48 -1.80 -12.35
CA LYS A 361 16.99 -0.52 -12.88
C LYS A 361 16.17 0.69 -12.40
N THR A 362 14.89 0.47 -12.07
CA THR A 362 13.94 1.52 -11.73
C THR A 362 13.81 1.70 -10.23
N MET A 363 13.78 0.60 -9.46
CA MET A 363 13.50 0.65 -8.02
C MET A 363 14.40 -0.31 -7.23
N LYS A 364 14.57 -0.02 -5.94
CA LYS A 364 15.23 -0.91 -4.98
C LYS A 364 14.23 -1.40 -3.95
N PRO A 365 14.35 -2.66 -3.48
CA PRO A 365 13.44 -3.17 -2.46
C PRO A 365 13.73 -2.52 -1.10
N SER A 366 12.68 -1.93 -0.51
CA SER A 366 12.67 -1.43 0.87
C SER A 366 12.85 -2.58 1.85
N HIS A 367 12.18 -3.71 1.60
CA HIS A 367 12.26 -4.91 2.43
C HIS A 367 12.48 -6.16 1.58
N VAL A 368 13.24 -7.09 2.16
CA VAL A 368 13.40 -8.47 1.65
C VAL A 368 13.10 -9.39 2.82
N ASN A 369 11.96 -10.07 2.77
CA ASN A 369 11.48 -10.89 3.89
C ASN A 369 11.47 -12.37 3.52
N ILE A 370 11.77 -13.21 4.51
CA ILE A 370 11.56 -14.66 4.45
C ILE A 370 10.24 -15.01 5.13
N TRP A 371 9.52 -15.95 4.50
CA TRP A 371 8.27 -16.51 4.98
C TRP A 371 8.43 -18.01 5.12
N LEU A 372 8.36 -18.53 6.34
CA LEU A 372 8.55 -19.95 6.60
C LEU A 372 7.55 -20.46 7.64
N SER A 373 6.75 -21.47 7.31
CA SER A 373 5.79 -22.11 8.23
C SER A 373 5.66 -23.61 7.98
N ASN A 374 4.88 -24.29 8.82
CA ASN A 374 4.46 -25.68 8.60
C ASN A 374 3.46 -25.84 7.43
N GLY A 375 3.21 -24.78 6.66
CA GLY A 375 2.10 -24.72 5.71
C GLY A 375 0.75 -24.81 6.40
N ASN A 376 -0.32 -24.93 5.61
CA ASN A 376 -1.71 -24.87 6.08
C ASN A 376 -2.04 -23.58 6.85
N THR A 377 -1.31 -22.49 6.56
CA THR A 377 -1.51 -21.19 7.16
C THR A 377 -2.39 -20.32 6.28
N LEU A 378 -3.32 -19.58 6.88
CA LEU A 378 -4.20 -18.64 6.22
C LEU A 378 -3.89 -17.23 6.73
N GLY A 379 -3.39 -16.35 5.87
CA GLY A 379 -3.32 -14.91 6.15
C GLY A 379 -4.58 -14.23 5.64
N LYS A 380 -5.40 -13.68 6.53
CA LYS A 380 -6.74 -13.12 6.24
C LYS A 380 -6.68 -11.90 5.32
N LEU A 381 -7.81 -11.57 4.70
CA LEU A 381 -7.95 -10.51 3.70
C LEU A 381 -7.42 -9.14 4.17
N HIS A 382 -6.40 -8.63 3.48
CA HIS A 382 -5.76 -7.35 3.76
C HIS A 382 -5.11 -6.77 2.51
N PHE A 383 -4.53 -5.58 2.58
CA PHE A 383 -3.64 -5.06 1.55
C PHE A 383 -2.34 -4.52 2.14
N ASP A 384 -1.33 -4.40 1.27
CA ASP A 384 -0.06 -3.77 1.58
C ASP A 384 0.12 -2.47 0.79
N GLU A 385 0.92 -1.55 1.31
CA GLU A 385 1.28 -0.30 0.65
C GLU A 385 2.57 -0.40 -0.19
N TYR A 386 2.91 -1.60 -0.66
CA TYR A 386 4.14 -1.92 -1.37
C TYR A 386 3.85 -2.61 -2.69
N GLU A 387 4.70 -2.35 -3.69
CA GLU A 387 4.77 -3.22 -4.87
C GLU A 387 5.46 -4.52 -4.46
N ASN A 388 4.70 -5.62 -4.41
CA ASN A 388 5.11 -6.84 -3.76
C ASN A 388 5.41 -7.94 -4.78
N PHE A 389 6.63 -8.47 -4.75
CA PHE A 389 7.01 -9.66 -5.53
C PHE A 389 7.15 -10.86 -4.60
N LEU A 390 6.11 -11.68 -4.54
CA LEU A 390 6.04 -12.89 -3.73
C LEU A 390 6.59 -14.09 -4.51
N CYS A 391 7.73 -14.61 -4.07
CA CYS A 391 8.52 -15.64 -4.75
C CYS A 391 8.40 -16.97 -3.98
N GLN A 392 7.83 -18.00 -4.60
CA GLN A 392 7.60 -19.29 -3.94
C GLN A 392 8.79 -20.24 -4.12
N LEU A 393 9.38 -20.73 -3.02
CA LEU A 393 10.52 -21.64 -3.06
C LEU A 393 10.14 -23.10 -2.74
N ARG A 394 9.30 -23.33 -1.73
CA ARG A 394 8.80 -24.68 -1.35
C ARG A 394 7.33 -24.64 -0.99
N GLY A 395 6.57 -25.64 -1.41
CA GLY A 395 5.13 -25.69 -1.21
C GLY A 395 4.39 -24.77 -2.19
N LYS A 396 3.14 -24.45 -1.88
CA LYS A 396 2.26 -23.66 -2.76
C LYS A 396 1.61 -22.53 -1.97
N LYS A 397 1.33 -21.40 -2.63
CA LYS A 397 0.43 -20.37 -2.08
C LYS A 397 -0.72 -20.13 -3.05
N GLN A 398 -1.95 -20.16 -2.55
CA GLN A 398 -3.11 -19.64 -3.25
C GLN A 398 -3.38 -18.24 -2.73
N VAL A 399 -3.31 -17.26 -3.62
CA VAL A 399 -3.55 -15.85 -3.30
C VAL A 399 -4.84 -15.42 -3.98
N ILE A 400 -5.86 -15.14 -3.18
CA ILE A 400 -7.15 -14.65 -3.68
C ILE A 400 -7.16 -13.15 -3.59
N LEU A 401 -7.29 -12.48 -4.73
CA LEU A 401 -7.13 -11.04 -4.90
C LEU A 401 -8.45 -10.37 -5.27
N THR A 402 -8.61 -9.12 -4.85
CA THR A 402 -9.65 -8.22 -5.36
C THR A 402 -9.12 -6.79 -5.47
N ASP A 403 -9.68 -6.02 -6.40
CA ASP A 403 -9.10 -4.76 -6.86
C ASP A 403 -9.22 -3.64 -5.81
N PRO A 404 -8.24 -2.73 -5.73
CA PRO A 404 -8.20 -1.72 -4.69
C PRO A 404 -9.12 -0.52 -4.95
N GLN A 405 -9.83 -0.49 -6.08
CA GLN A 405 -10.91 0.47 -6.32
C GLN A 405 -12.18 0.10 -5.54
N SER A 406 -12.18 -1.05 -4.84
CA SER A 406 -13.28 -1.58 -4.05
C SER A 406 -13.09 -1.41 -2.53
N ASN A 407 -12.19 -0.54 -2.08
CA ASN A 407 -11.84 -0.38 -0.65
C ASN A 407 -13.02 -0.10 0.28
N ASP A 408 -13.97 0.75 -0.14
CA ASP A 408 -15.17 1.07 0.64
C ASP A 408 -16.09 -0.15 0.75
N ARG A 409 -16.22 -0.90 -0.34
CA ARG A 409 -16.95 -2.19 -0.40
C ARG A 409 -16.29 -3.30 0.41
N LEU A 410 -14.99 -3.17 0.69
CA LEU A 410 -14.20 -4.10 1.50
C LEU A 410 -14.04 -3.64 2.95
N HIS A 411 -14.74 -2.55 3.32
CA HIS A 411 -14.81 -2.02 4.67
C HIS A 411 -13.44 -1.64 5.24
N GLU A 412 -12.60 -0.98 4.43
CA GLU A 412 -11.39 -0.32 4.93
C GLU A 412 -11.76 0.66 6.04
N GLY A 413 -11.19 0.47 7.23
CA GLY A 413 -11.49 1.30 8.39
C GLY A 413 -10.73 0.85 9.63
N TYR A 414 -10.84 1.65 10.68
CA TYR A 414 -10.13 1.39 11.94
C TYR A 414 -10.82 0.28 12.74
N ILE A 415 -10.06 -0.78 13.01
CA ILE A 415 -10.43 -1.87 13.92
C ILE A 415 -9.40 -1.91 15.04
N VAL A 416 -9.84 -1.99 16.30
CA VAL A 416 -8.92 -2.12 17.44
C VAL A 416 -8.18 -3.43 17.35
N GLU A 417 -6.88 -3.40 17.60
CA GLU A 417 -6.06 -4.60 17.59
C GLU A 417 -6.03 -5.26 18.96
N ALA A 418 -6.09 -6.58 18.96
CA ALA A 418 -5.89 -7.44 20.11
C ALA A 418 -4.76 -8.41 19.80
N MET A 419 -4.10 -8.95 20.82
CA MET A 419 -3.00 -9.90 20.62
C MET A 419 -3.24 -11.16 21.42
N LEU A 420 -3.18 -12.31 20.77
CA LEU A 420 -3.21 -13.59 21.47
C LEU A 420 -1.99 -13.71 22.39
N THR A 421 -2.22 -14.26 23.57
CA THR A 421 -1.14 -14.64 24.50
C THR A 421 -1.02 -16.15 24.52
N TYR A 422 0.18 -16.69 24.30
CA TYR A 422 0.45 -18.12 24.49
C TYR A 422 1.14 -18.35 25.83
N LYS A 423 0.45 -19.01 26.76
CA LYS A 423 0.98 -19.32 28.11
C LYS A 423 0.46 -20.68 28.59
N ASN A 424 1.33 -21.45 29.26
CA ASN A 424 1.01 -22.77 29.82
C ASN A 424 0.37 -23.72 28.80
N GLY A 425 0.86 -23.73 27.57
CA GLY A 425 0.34 -24.58 26.49
C GLY A 425 -1.00 -24.13 25.89
N THR A 426 -1.52 -22.97 26.29
CA THR A 426 -2.85 -22.48 25.88
C THR A 426 -2.81 -21.06 25.33
N PHE A 427 -3.73 -20.76 24.42
CA PHE A 427 -3.92 -19.42 23.86
C PHE A 427 -4.99 -18.68 24.66
N VAL A 428 -4.73 -17.42 24.99
CA VAL A 428 -5.60 -16.57 25.80
C VAL A 428 -5.90 -15.26 25.07
N ARG A 429 -7.15 -14.80 25.22
CA ARG A 429 -7.74 -13.60 24.60
C ARG A 429 -7.97 -12.52 25.65
N ASP A 430 -6.90 -11.94 26.17
CA ASP A 430 -6.92 -11.09 27.37
C ASP A 430 -6.20 -9.74 27.21
N LYS A 431 -5.88 -9.33 25.97
CA LYS A 431 -5.05 -8.14 25.73
C LYS A 431 -5.44 -7.37 24.48
N LEU A 432 -5.73 -6.06 24.63
CA LEU A 432 -5.74 -5.12 23.51
C LEU A 432 -4.37 -4.47 23.29
N LEU A 433 -4.10 -4.08 22.06
CA LEU A 433 -2.98 -3.23 21.69
C LEU A 433 -3.44 -1.76 21.64
N GLN A 434 -2.49 -0.84 21.81
CA GLN A 434 -2.74 0.60 21.69
C GLN A 434 -2.62 1.07 20.24
N SER A 435 -3.21 0.31 19.33
CA SER A 435 -3.16 0.55 17.89
C SER A 435 -4.44 0.06 17.22
N THR A 436 -4.67 0.58 16.02
CA THR A 436 -5.76 0.15 15.15
C THR A 436 -5.18 -0.35 13.84
N ALA A 437 -5.79 -1.42 13.33
CA ALA A 437 -5.50 -1.88 11.99
C ALA A 437 -6.39 -1.14 11.00
N LEU A 438 -5.76 -0.79 9.88
CA LEU A 438 -6.32 0.04 8.82
C LEU A 438 -6.22 -0.66 7.45
N THR A 439 -5.38 -1.70 7.36
CA THR A 439 -5.15 -2.50 6.14
C THR A 439 -5.92 -3.82 6.11
N MET A 440 -6.62 -4.17 7.19
CA MET A 440 -7.32 -5.46 7.32
C MET A 440 -8.82 -5.29 7.11
N SER A 441 -9.43 -6.24 6.41
CA SER A 441 -10.88 -6.26 6.22
C SER A 441 -11.57 -7.00 7.38
N PRO A 442 -12.74 -6.53 7.84
CA PRO A 442 -13.59 -7.30 8.76
C PRO A 442 -14.33 -8.45 8.06
N ILE A 443 -14.24 -8.57 6.74
CA ILE A 443 -14.91 -9.58 5.94
C ILE A 443 -14.16 -10.91 6.04
N ASP A 444 -14.92 -11.99 6.25
CA ASP A 444 -14.44 -13.36 6.06
C ASP A 444 -14.92 -13.91 4.71
N ILE A 445 -14.02 -14.03 3.74
CA ILE A 445 -14.38 -14.55 2.40
C ILE A 445 -14.59 -16.07 2.40
N THR A 446 -14.08 -16.78 3.41
CA THR A 446 -14.27 -18.24 3.57
C THR A 446 -15.60 -18.57 4.25
N TYR A 447 -16.21 -17.60 4.92
CA TYR A 447 -17.54 -17.71 5.52
C TYR A 447 -18.31 -16.38 5.37
N PRO A 448 -18.71 -16.00 4.13
CA PRO A 448 -19.28 -14.69 3.85
C PRO A 448 -20.64 -14.47 4.51
N ASP A 449 -20.77 -13.32 5.18
CA ASP A 449 -22.02 -12.79 5.73
C ASP A 449 -22.56 -11.70 4.79
N PHE A 450 -23.52 -12.08 3.95
CA PHE A 450 -24.07 -11.21 2.89
C PHE A 450 -25.13 -10.23 3.40
N GLU A 451 -25.51 -10.36 4.66
CA GLU A 451 -26.45 -9.53 5.37
C GLU A 451 -25.69 -8.39 6.06
N LYS A 452 -24.56 -8.71 6.72
CA LYS A 452 -23.64 -7.72 7.30
C LYS A 452 -22.83 -6.99 6.22
N PHE A 453 -22.39 -7.69 5.18
CA PHE A 453 -21.54 -7.14 4.12
C PHE A 453 -22.19 -7.36 2.74
N PRO A 454 -23.25 -6.58 2.40
CA PRO A 454 -24.00 -6.77 1.16
C PRO A 454 -23.16 -6.57 -0.11
N SER A 455 -22.05 -5.82 -0.04
CA SER A 455 -21.10 -5.64 -1.14
C SER A 455 -20.49 -6.94 -1.67
N LEU A 456 -20.39 -7.99 -0.83
CA LEU A 456 -19.84 -9.30 -1.24
C LEU A 456 -20.64 -10.00 -2.34
N ARG A 457 -21.88 -9.55 -2.58
CA ARG A 457 -22.75 -10.08 -3.62
C ARG A 457 -22.27 -9.73 -5.02
N ASP A 458 -21.47 -8.66 -5.16
CA ASP A 458 -21.07 -8.13 -6.47
C ASP A 458 -19.56 -8.05 -6.66
N LEU A 459 -18.77 -8.15 -5.58
CA LEU A 459 -17.31 -8.13 -5.65
C LEU A 459 -16.76 -9.29 -6.49
N LYS A 460 -15.74 -8.98 -7.28
CA LYS A 460 -15.03 -9.91 -8.16
C LYS A 460 -13.69 -10.30 -7.56
N TRP A 461 -13.21 -11.47 -7.97
CA TRP A 461 -12.05 -12.11 -7.38
C TRP A 461 -11.12 -12.65 -8.46
N LEU A 462 -9.83 -12.69 -8.15
CA LEU A 462 -8.79 -13.22 -9.00
C LEU A 462 -8.00 -14.27 -8.21
N ASN A 463 -7.78 -15.45 -8.78
CA ASN A 463 -7.02 -16.53 -8.15
C ASN A 463 -5.61 -16.58 -8.73
N CYS A 464 -4.63 -16.25 -7.89
CA CYS A 464 -3.22 -16.19 -8.26
C CYS A 464 -2.44 -17.22 -7.46
N THR A 465 -2.57 -18.49 -7.87
CA THR A 465 -1.88 -19.61 -7.23
C THR A 465 -0.45 -19.73 -7.76
N ILE A 466 0.53 -19.64 -6.85
CA ILE A 466 1.96 -19.78 -7.17
C ILE A 466 2.52 -21.10 -6.62
N GLU A 467 3.33 -21.75 -7.46
CA GLU A 467 4.02 -23.01 -7.18
C GLU A 467 5.53 -22.80 -7.05
N PRO A 468 6.32 -23.81 -6.61
CA PRO A 468 7.77 -23.66 -6.51
C PRO A 468 8.38 -23.14 -7.82
N GLY A 469 9.11 -22.03 -7.69
CA GLY A 469 9.80 -21.32 -8.76
C GLY A 469 9.03 -20.12 -9.31
N ASP A 470 7.73 -19.99 -9.02
CA ASP A 470 6.92 -18.89 -9.52
C ASP A 470 7.12 -17.61 -8.69
N ILE A 471 6.93 -16.46 -9.34
CA ILE A 471 6.95 -15.13 -8.72
C ILE A 471 5.65 -14.42 -9.04
N LEU A 472 4.87 -14.06 -8.03
CA LEU A 472 3.66 -13.25 -8.18
C LEU A 472 3.99 -11.78 -7.90
N TYR A 473 3.69 -10.92 -8.87
CA TYR A 473 3.59 -9.48 -8.65
C TYR A 473 2.18 -9.14 -8.13
N ILE A 474 2.12 -8.62 -6.90
CA ILE A 474 0.93 -8.04 -6.27
C ILE A 474 1.14 -6.53 -6.24
N PRO A 475 0.42 -5.74 -7.05
CA PRO A 475 0.55 -4.30 -7.03
C PRO A 475 0.11 -3.74 -5.68
N SER A 476 0.63 -2.56 -5.33
CA SER A 476 0.25 -1.87 -4.10
C SER A 476 -1.26 -1.72 -3.95
N PHE A 477 -1.71 -1.87 -2.71
CA PHE A 477 -3.10 -1.79 -2.24
C PHE A 477 -4.05 -2.89 -2.68
N TRP A 478 -3.63 -3.83 -3.53
CA TRP A 478 -4.47 -4.97 -3.86
C TRP A 478 -4.83 -5.77 -2.62
N TRP A 479 -6.13 -6.01 -2.43
CA TRP A 479 -6.60 -6.83 -1.33
C TRP A 479 -6.32 -8.29 -1.63
N HIS A 480 -5.76 -9.00 -0.67
CA HIS A 480 -5.37 -10.39 -0.83
C HIS A 480 -5.57 -11.20 0.45
N GLU A 481 -6.04 -12.45 0.27
CA GLU A 481 -6.03 -13.51 1.29
C GLU A 481 -5.11 -14.62 0.80
N VAL A 482 -4.24 -15.13 1.69
CA VAL A 482 -3.14 -16.04 1.33
C VAL A 482 -3.26 -17.36 2.06
N GLN A 483 -3.65 -18.42 1.33
CA GLN A 483 -3.59 -19.79 1.83
C GLN A 483 -2.27 -20.45 1.42
N SER A 484 -1.46 -20.84 2.40
CA SER A 484 -0.19 -21.54 2.18
C SER A 484 -0.35 -23.04 2.38
N PHE A 485 0.36 -23.83 1.57
CA PHE A 485 0.38 -25.29 1.63
C PHE A 485 1.83 -25.78 1.73
N PRO A 486 2.11 -26.81 2.54
CA PRO A 486 3.47 -27.33 2.67
C PRO A 486 3.90 -28.08 1.41
N ASP A 487 5.21 -28.19 1.20
CA ASP A 487 5.78 -29.15 0.26
C ASP A 487 5.67 -30.59 0.80
N VAL A 488 5.84 -31.55 -0.11
CA VAL A 488 5.71 -32.97 0.23
C VAL A 488 6.96 -33.49 0.97
N ASP A 489 8.13 -32.95 0.65
CA ASP A 489 9.43 -33.51 1.06
C ASP A 489 9.81 -33.09 2.48
N GLU A 490 9.78 -31.79 2.75
CA GLU A 490 10.20 -31.21 4.03
C GLU A 490 9.04 -30.71 4.90
N ASN A 491 7.80 -30.90 4.44
CA ASN A 491 6.56 -30.53 5.13
C ASN A 491 6.54 -29.06 5.58
N ARG A 492 6.92 -28.13 4.71
CA ARG A 492 6.96 -26.69 5.02
C ARG A 492 6.55 -25.83 3.83
N ASN A 493 6.11 -24.62 4.12
CA ASN A 493 5.97 -23.59 3.11
C ASN A 493 7.12 -22.59 3.25
N LEU A 494 7.85 -22.32 2.17
CA LEU A 494 8.96 -21.36 2.15
C LEU A 494 8.81 -20.42 0.97
N ALA A 495 8.76 -19.13 1.26
CA ALA A 495 8.72 -18.07 0.26
C ALA A 495 9.63 -16.90 0.67
N VAL A 496 9.97 -16.08 -0.30
CA VAL A 496 10.64 -14.78 -0.11
C VAL A 496 9.78 -13.73 -0.77
N ASN A 497 9.71 -12.53 -0.20
CA ASN A 497 9.13 -11.42 -0.92
C ASN A 497 10.02 -10.18 -0.94
N PHE A 498 9.90 -9.44 -2.03
CA PHE A 498 10.50 -8.13 -2.19
C PHE A 498 9.39 -7.08 -2.14
N TRP A 499 9.48 -6.17 -1.18
CA TRP A 499 8.62 -4.99 -1.12
C TRP A 499 9.38 -3.80 -1.65
N TYR A 500 8.90 -3.24 -2.76
CA TYR A 500 9.35 -1.98 -3.32
C TYR A 500 8.39 -0.87 -2.92
N PRO A 501 8.84 0.40 -2.88
CA PRO A 501 7.94 1.53 -2.71
C PRO A 501 6.76 1.47 -3.68
N ARG A 502 5.56 1.85 -3.24
CA ARG A 502 4.37 1.96 -4.11
C ARG A 502 4.62 2.93 -5.26
N PHE A 503 4.04 2.65 -6.43
CA PHE A 503 4.01 3.58 -7.56
C PHE A 503 2.79 4.48 -7.52
N TRP A 504 1.64 3.89 -7.25
CA TRP A 504 0.40 4.61 -6.98
C TRP A 504 0.24 4.84 -5.48
N ASP A 505 -0.42 5.90 -5.09
CA ASP A 505 -0.84 6.18 -3.72
C ASP A 505 -2.35 6.37 -3.68
N LYS A 506 -2.98 6.14 -2.53
CA LYS A 506 -4.43 6.38 -2.33
C LYS A 506 -4.74 7.20 -1.09
N GLU A 507 -3.75 7.99 -0.64
CA GLU A 507 -3.79 8.72 0.64
C GLU A 507 -4.27 7.83 1.82
N PHE A 508 -3.78 6.60 1.87
CA PHE A 508 -4.17 5.61 2.88
C PHE A 508 -3.90 6.12 4.31
N PRO A 509 -4.80 5.89 5.29
CA PRO A 509 -6.12 5.23 5.19
C PRO A 509 -7.22 6.13 4.65
N CYS A 510 -7.82 5.72 3.54
CA CYS A 510 -8.94 6.45 2.93
C CYS A 510 -9.64 5.57 1.89
N ALA A 511 -10.75 4.96 2.30
CA ALA A 511 -11.51 4.04 1.47
C ALA A 511 -12.03 4.66 0.15
N LYS A 512 -12.17 5.98 0.10
CA LYS A 512 -12.79 6.72 -1.02
C LYS A 512 -11.83 7.69 -1.73
N CYS A 513 -10.57 7.76 -1.30
CA CYS A 513 -9.62 8.65 -1.94
C CYS A 513 -9.23 8.10 -3.32
N PRO A 514 -9.04 8.99 -4.31
CA PRO A 514 -8.59 8.57 -5.63
C PRO A 514 -7.16 8.05 -5.55
N PHE A 515 -6.79 7.25 -6.55
CA PHE A 515 -5.39 6.93 -6.78
C PHE A 515 -4.66 8.17 -7.31
N GLU A 516 -3.49 8.48 -6.76
CA GLU A 516 -2.58 9.54 -7.19
C GLU A 516 -1.19 8.93 -7.43
N LEU A 517 -0.27 9.66 -8.07
CA LEU A 517 1.12 9.21 -8.05
C LEU A 517 1.65 9.21 -6.63
N TYR A 518 2.42 8.19 -6.31
CA TYR A 518 3.23 8.22 -5.11
C TYR A 518 4.42 9.16 -5.31
N LEU A 519 4.31 10.33 -4.71
CA LEU A 519 5.39 11.30 -4.66
C LEU A 519 6.18 11.06 -3.37
N THR A 520 7.40 10.53 -3.51
CA THR A 520 8.36 10.56 -2.41
C THR A 520 8.76 11.99 -2.11
N GLU A 521 9.22 12.26 -0.88
CA GLU A 521 9.85 13.55 -0.60
C GLU A 521 10.97 13.81 -1.63
N PRO A 522 11.03 15.02 -2.23
CA PRO A 522 12.07 15.34 -3.17
C PRO A 522 13.43 15.24 -2.49
N VAL A 523 14.40 14.60 -3.15
CA VAL A 523 15.79 14.76 -2.74
C VAL A 523 16.24 16.16 -3.18
N ILE A 524 16.12 17.13 -2.27
CA ILE A 524 16.63 18.48 -2.52
C ILE A 524 18.16 18.39 -2.56
N ARG A 525 18.74 18.42 -3.77
CA ARG A 525 20.18 18.64 -3.91
C ARG A 525 20.43 20.12 -3.66
N THR A 526 20.88 20.46 -2.45
CA THR A 526 21.34 21.81 -2.09
C THR A 526 22.64 22.16 -2.79
#